data_AF-A0A1D6Q556-F1
#
_entry.id   AF-A0A1D6Q556-F1
#
_cell.length_a   1.000
_cell.length_b   1.000
_cell.length_c   1.000
_cell.angle_alpha   90.00
_cell.angle_beta   90.00
_cell.angle_gamma   90.00
#
_symmetry.space_group_name_H-M   'P 1'
#
loop_
_entity.id
_entity.type
_entity.pdbx_description
1 polymer ?
#
loop_
_entity_poly.entity_id
_entity_poly.type
_entity_poly.pdbx_seq_one_letter_code
_entity_poly.pdbx_strand_id
1 'polypeptide(L)'
;MSSVQSRITHQFSLPKTSSEMASIENFLQFQDAVPCKIRAKRGCTTHPRSIAERVRRTKISERIRKLQELVPNMDKVRRTKISERIRKLQELVPNMDKQTNTSDMLDLAVDYIKDLQRQVKNSKASSLGIEKDYESPEVLANECPGPDEDDH
;
A
#
# COMPACT_ATOMS: atom_id res chain seq x y z
N MET A 1 -47.30 -32.69 51.61
CA MET A 1 -46.65 -33.42 50.51
C MET A 1 -47.36 -33.06 49.23
N SER A 2 -46.56 -32.81 48.20
CA SER A 2 -46.88 -32.40 46.84
C SER A 2 -47.99 -33.23 46.18
N SER A 3 -48.76 -32.66 45.25
CA SER A 3 -48.51 -32.89 43.81
C SER A 3 -49.65 -32.35 42.93
N VAL A 4 -49.32 -31.24 42.27
CA VAL A 4 -49.47 -30.92 40.83
C VAL A 4 -50.77 -31.32 40.10
N GLN A 5 -51.52 -30.28 39.73
CA GLN A 5 -52.53 -30.28 38.69
C GLN A 5 -51.88 -30.49 37.32
N SER A 6 -52.26 -31.56 36.61
CA SER A 6 -51.89 -31.77 35.21
C SER A 6 -52.63 -30.79 34.31
N ARG A 7 -51.92 -29.82 33.73
CA ARG A 7 -52.31 -29.13 32.49
C ARG A 7 -51.22 -29.36 31.46
N ILE A 8 -51.37 -30.39 30.64
CA ILE A 8 -50.52 -30.60 29.47
C ILE A 8 -51.45 -30.62 28.27
N THR A 9 -51.46 -29.52 27.49
CA THR A 9 -51.66 -29.47 26.02
C THR A 9 -51.93 -28.02 25.59
N HIS A 10 -50.88 -27.23 25.33
CA HIS A 10 -51.00 -25.93 24.65
C HIS A 10 -49.83 -25.61 23.70
N GLN A 11 -49.08 -26.61 23.26
CA GLN A 11 -47.79 -26.38 22.57
C GLN A 11 -47.76 -26.73 21.08
N PHE A 12 -48.92 -26.94 20.45
CA PHE A 12 -49.01 -27.14 18.99
C PHE A 12 -50.20 -26.43 18.33
N SER A 13 -50.64 -25.29 18.85
CA SER A 13 -51.61 -24.45 18.13
C SER A 13 -50.88 -23.50 17.19
N LEU A 14 -51.18 -23.55 15.90
CA LEU A 14 -50.80 -22.52 14.94
C LEU A 14 -51.44 -21.17 15.36
N PRO A 15 -50.74 -20.03 15.21
CA PRO A 15 -51.26 -18.72 15.58
C PRO A 15 -52.53 -18.41 14.77
N LYS A 16 -53.63 -18.07 15.46
CA LYS A 16 -54.96 -17.88 14.83
C LYS A 16 -55.33 -16.41 14.71
N THR A 17 -54.46 -15.49 15.17
CA THR A 17 -54.72 -14.05 15.17
C THR A 17 -53.55 -13.27 14.58
N SER A 18 -53.86 -12.14 13.92
CA SER A 18 -52.88 -11.23 13.34
C SER A 18 -51.91 -10.65 14.40
N SER A 19 -52.37 -10.49 15.64
CA SER A 19 -51.54 -10.01 16.76
C SER A 19 -50.51 -11.04 17.23
N GLU A 20 -50.85 -12.34 17.18
CA GLU A 20 -49.89 -13.42 17.48
C GLU A 20 -48.85 -13.57 16.37
N MET A 21 -49.25 -13.39 15.11
CA MET A 21 -48.32 -13.40 13.96
C MET A 21 -47.27 -12.28 14.06
N ALA A 22 -47.67 -11.06 14.44
CA ALA A 22 -46.75 -9.92 14.61
C ALA A 22 -45.79 -10.08 15.80
N SER A 23 -46.23 -10.78 16.85
CA SER A 23 -45.39 -11.10 18.01
C SER A 23 -44.36 -12.18 17.68
N ILE A 24 -44.75 -13.17 16.86
CA ILE A 24 -43.85 -14.20 16.34
C ILE A 24 -42.89 -13.60 15.30
N GLU A 25 -43.31 -12.64 14.49
CA GLU A 25 -42.45 -11.93 13.52
C GLU A 25 -41.37 -11.09 14.22
N ASN A 26 -41.72 -10.34 15.28
CA ASN A 26 -40.73 -9.69 16.14
C ASN A 26 -39.79 -10.72 16.76
N PHE A 27 -40.31 -11.83 17.27
CA PHE A 27 -39.49 -12.88 17.87
C PHE A 27 -38.58 -13.60 16.87
N LEU A 28 -39.01 -13.80 15.62
CA LEU A 28 -38.19 -14.35 14.53
C LEU A 28 -37.10 -13.37 14.11
N GLN A 29 -37.42 -12.06 14.10
CA GLN A 29 -36.44 -10.99 13.88
C GLN A 29 -35.37 -10.92 14.99
N PHE A 30 -35.69 -11.41 16.20
CA PHE A 30 -34.73 -11.61 17.29
C PHE A 30 -34.07 -13.01 17.33
N GLN A 31 -34.64 -14.02 16.65
CA GLN A 31 -34.15 -15.42 16.64
C GLN A 31 -33.38 -15.84 15.37
N ASP A 32 -33.18 -14.96 14.39
CA ASP A 32 -32.06 -15.10 13.45
C ASP A 32 -30.69 -15.02 14.15
N ALA A 33 -30.66 -14.75 15.46
CA ALA A 33 -29.53 -14.95 16.34
C ALA A 33 -29.49 -16.38 16.91
N VAL A 34 -29.35 -17.39 16.05
CA VAL A 34 -28.77 -18.67 16.47
C VAL A 34 -27.27 -18.40 16.73
N PRO A 35 -26.67 -18.82 17.87
CA PRO A 35 -25.23 -18.89 18.01
C PRO A 35 -24.59 -19.95 17.11
N CYS A 36 -24.95 -19.99 15.82
CA CYS A 36 -23.99 -20.35 14.81
C CYS A 36 -22.85 -19.34 14.98
N LYS A 37 -21.62 -19.79 15.18
CA LYS A 37 -20.45 -18.92 15.17
C LYS A 37 -20.47 -18.16 13.85
N ILE A 38 -21.04 -16.96 13.87
CA ILE A 38 -21.05 -16.04 12.74
C ILE A 38 -19.58 -15.83 12.50
N ARG A 39 -19.04 -16.47 11.45
CA ARG A 39 -17.75 -16.08 10.94
C ARG A 39 -17.89 -14.60 10.68
N ALA A 40 -17.20 -13.78 11.46
CA ALA A 40 -17.21 -12.34 11.29
C ALA A 40 -17.08 -12.06 9.78
N LYS A 41 -17.98 -11.25 9.21
CA LYS A 41 -17.85 -10.86 7.80
C LYS A 41 -16.42 -10.33 7.64
N ARG A 42 -15.62 -11.05 6.85
CA ARG A 42 -14.22 -10.70 6.62
C ARG A 42 -14.21 -9.34 5.89
N GLY A 43 -13.76 -8.29 6.58
CA GLY A 43 -13.52 -6.97 5.98
C GLY A 43 -14.40 -5.79 6.44
N CYS A 44 -15.34 -5.97 7.37
CA CYS A 44 -16.07 -4.84 7.97
C CYS A 44 -15.31 -4.29 9.19
N THR A 45 -14.33 -3.45 8.91
CA THR A 45 -13.72 -2.58 9.93
C THR A 45 -14.80 -1.62 10.47
N THR A 46 -14.99 -1.60 11.79
CA THR A 46 -16.00 -0.78 12.48
C THR A 46 -15.42 0.51 13.02
N HIS A 47 -14.09 0.68 12.98
CA HIS A 47 -13.43 1.84 13.55
C HIS A 47 -13.73 3.11 12.73
N PRO A 48 -14.09 4.24 13.37
CA PRO A 48 -14.51 5.47 12.67
C PRO A 48 -13.43 5.99 11.72
N ARG A 49 -12.15 5.89 12.10
CA ARG A 49 -11.02 6.26 11.24
C ARG A 49 -10.98 5.44 9.94
N SER A 50 -11.25 4.13 10.02
CA SER A 50 -11.23 3.25 8.85
C SER A 50 -12.44 3.48 7.94
N ILE A 51 -13.60 3.83 8.51
CA ILE A 51 -14.78 4.25 7.76
C ILE A 51 -14.51 5.56 7.03
N ALA A 52 -13.98 6.57 7.74
CA ALA A 52 -13.60 7.85 7.16
C ALA A 52 -12.57 7.68 6.02
N GLU A 53 -11.55 6.83 6.23
CA GLU A 53 -10.54 6.55 5.22
C GLU A 53 -11.13 5.88 3.97
N ARG A 54 -12.02 4.89 4.14
CA ARG A 54 -12.75 4.29 3.00
C ARG A 54 -13.52 5.34 2.22
N VAL A 55 -14.28 6.21 2.91
CA VAL A 55 -15.03 7.29 2.27
C VAL A 55 -14.10 8.24 1.51
N ARG A 56 -12.93 8.58 2.07
CA ARG A 56 -11.90 9.39 1.38
C ARG A 56 -11.39 8.69 0.12
N ARG A 57 -10.96 7.43 0.22
CA ARG A 57 -10.48 6.64 -0.94
C ARG A 57 -11.53 6.55 -2.04
N THR A 58 -12.79 6.31 -1.68
CA THR A 58 -13.90 6.31 -2.65
C THR A 58 -14.05 7.67 -3.32
N LYS A 59 -14.10 8.77 -2.57
CA LYS A 59 -14.19 10.13 -3.14
C LYS A 59 -13.00 10.47 -4.06
N ILE A 60 -11.79 10.07 -3.68
CA ILE A 60 -10.59 10.26 -4.50
C ILE A 60 -10.71 9.47 -5.80
N SER A 61 -11.04 8.19 -5.74
CA SER A 61 -11.21 7.34 -6.94
C SER A 61 -12.27 7.88 -7.90
N GLU A 62 -13.40 8.38 -7.37
CA GLU A 62 -14.44 9.01 -8.19
C GLU A 62 -13.94 10.28 -8.89
N ARG A 63 -13.16 11.12 -8.19
CA ARG A 63 -12.55 12.30 -8.81
C ARG A 63 -11.54 11.90 -9.90
N ILE A 64 -10.71 10.88 -9.66
CA ILE A 64 -9.77 10.37 -10.66
C ILE A 64 -10.51 9.88 -11.91
N ARG A 65 -11.62 9.15 -11.77
CA ARG A 65 -12.45 8.72 -12.91
C ARG A 65 -12.98 9.90 -13.72
N LYS A 66 -13.57 10.90 -13.07
CA LYS A 66 -14.05 12.12 -13.75
C LYS A 66 -12.93 12.86 -14.48
N LEU A 67 -11.74 12.91 -13.89
CA LEU A 67 -10.58 13.51 -14.55
C LEU A 67 -10.13 12.71 -15.79
N GLN A 68 -10.18 11.38 -15.73
CA GLN A 68 -9.84 10.51 -16.86
C GLN A 68 -10.83 10.65 -18.03
N GLU A 69 -12.09 10.98 -17.78
CA GLU A 69 -13.10 11.27 -18.82
C GLU A 69 -12.78 12.58 -19.57
N LEU A 70 -12.34 13.62 -18.84
CA LEU A 70 -11.99 14.91 -19.42
C LEU A 70 -10.69 14.86 -20.24
N VAL A 71 -9.73 14.02 -19.83
CA VAL A 71 -8.45 13.88 -20.52
C VAL A 71 -8.16 12.39 -20.80
N PRO A 72 -8.70 11.84 -21.90
CA PRO A 72 -8.56 10.42 -22.21
C PRO A 72 -7.11 10.04 -22.52
N ASN A 73 -6.79 8.77 -22.30
CA ASN A 73 -5.51 8.13 -22.63
C ASN A 73 -4.25 8.62 -21.87
N MET A 74 -4.34 9.63 -21.01
CA MET A 74 -3.18 10.15 -20.26
C MET A 74 -2.41 9.07 -19.49
N ASP A 75 -3.11 8.20 -18.76
CA ASP A 75 -2.48 7.12 -18.01
C ASP A 75 -1.90 6.02 -18.89
N LYS A 76 -2.44 5.83 -20.10
CA LYS A 76 -1.90 4.88 -21.06
C LYS A 76 -0.59 5.44 -21.63
N VAL A 77 -0.58 6.71 -22.06
CA VAL A 77 0.60 7.38 -22.62
C VAL A 77 1.74 7.44 -21.60
N ARG A 78 1.47 7.77 -20.33
CA ARG A 78 2.51 7.72 -19.29
C ARG A 78 3.07 6.31 -19.11
N ARG A 79 2.19 5.30 -19.01
CA ARG A 79 2.60 3.90 -18.84
C ARG A 79 3.45 3.41 -20.01
N THR A 80 3.04 3.66 -21.25
CA THR A 80 3.82 3.25 -22.42
C THR A 80 5.18 3.94 -22.46
N LYS A 81 5.26 5.25 -22.22
CA LYS A 81 6.54 5.97 -22.16
C LYS A 81 7.49 5.43 -21.08
N ILE A 82 6.96 5.08 -19.91
CA ILE A 82 7.75 4.46 -18.83
C ILE A 82 8.27 3.10 -19.28
N SER A 83 7.40 2.23 -19.83
CA SER A 83 7.80 0.91 -20.31
C SER A 83 8.86 0.97 -21.42
N GLU A 84 8.74 1.90 -22.36
CA GLU A 84 9.75 2.10 -23.42
C GLU A 84 11.10 2.54 -22.85
N ARG A 85 11.10 3.43 -21.85
CA ARG A 85 12.35 3.84 -21.18
C ARG A 85 13.00 2.68 -20.41
N ILE A 86 12.20 1.83 -19.78
CA ILE A 86 12.70 0.64 -19.07
C ILE A 86 13.33 -0.35 -20.06
N ARG A 87 12.69 -0.61 -21.21
CA ARG A 87 13.26 -1.46 -22.26
C ARG A 87 14.57 -0.92 -22.80
N LYS A 88 14.61 0.38 -23.09
CA LYS A 88 15.84 1.03 -23.57
C LYS A 88 16.96 0.96 -22.52
N LEU A 89 16.63 1.07 -21.24
CA LEU A 89 17.61 0.94 -20.17
C LEU A 89 18.20 -0.48 -20.12
N GLN A 90 17.36 -1.51 -20.28
CA GLN A 90 17.78 -2.92 -20.37
C GLN A 90 18.73 -3.19 -21.54
N GLU A 91 18.57 -2.49 -22.67
CA GLU A 91 19.46 -2.63 -23.83
C GLU A 91 20.82 -1.94 -23.64
N LEU A 92 20.90 -0.93 -22.77
CA LEU A 92 22.10 -0.10 -22.60
C LEU A 92 23.00 -0.56 -21.45
N VAL A 93 22.41 -1.13 -20.38
CA VAL A 93 23.14 -1.47 -19.16
C VAL A 93 23.47 -2.96 -19.17
N PRO A 94 24.76 -3.35 -19.00
CA PRO A 94 25.15 -4.75 -18.91
C PRO A 94 24.53 -5.44 -17.69
N ASN A 95 24.34 -6.76 -17.77
CA ASN A 95 23.72 -7.58 -16.71
C ASN A 95 22.30 -7.15 -16.32
N MET A 96 21.59 -6.46 -17.21
CA MET A 96 20.20 -6.10 -17.02
C MET A 96 19.30 -7.06 -17.83
N ASP A 97 18.44 -7.79 -17.13
CA ASP A 97 17.50 -8.72 -17.75
C ASP A 97 16.04 -8.28 -17.57
N LYS A 98 15.12 -9.06 -18.14
CA LYS A 98 13.68 -8.77 -18.10
C LYS A 98 13.06 -8.96 -16.70
N GLN A 99 13.73 -9.70 -15.81
CA GLN A 99 13.23 -10.06 -14.49
C GLN A 99 13.80 -9.18 -13.36
N THR A 100 14.81 -8.37 -13.67
CA THR A 100 15.42 -7.40 -12.75
C THR A 100 14.37 -6.43 -12.20
N ASN A 101 14.31 -6.30 -10.87
CA ASN A 101 13.40 -5.38 -10.20
C ASN A 101 13.73 -3.92 -10.57
N THR A 102 12.74 -3.03 -10.56
CA THR A 102 12.95 -1.60 -10.85
C THR A 102 13.97 -0.96 -9.92
N SER A 103 14.03 -1.32 -8.63
CA SER A 103 15.05 -0.77 -7.72
C SER A 103 16.45 -1.16 -8.18
N ASP A 104 16.71 -2.46 -8.26
CA ASP A 104 18.00 -3.02 -8.68
C ASP A 104 18.41 -2.52 -10.07
N MET A 105 17.44 -2.38 -10.98
CA MET A 105 17.66 -1.83 -12.32
C MET A 105 18.22 -0.41 -12.28
N LEU A 106 17.70 0.43 -11.38
CA LEU A 106 18.17 1.80 -11.22
C LEU A 106 19.54 1.83 -10.55
N ASP A 107 19.79 0.99 -9.55
CA ASP A 107 21.08 0.90 -8.85
C ASP A 107 22.20 0.45 -9.81
N LEU A 108 21.95 -0.62 -10.58
CA LEU A 108 22.87 -1.11 -11.61
C LEU A 108 23.17 -0.05 -12.68
N ALA A 109 22.16 0.71 -13.10
CA ALA A 109 22.34 1.79 -14.07
C ALA A 109 23.22 2.92 -13.50
N VAL A 110 23.00 3.30 -12.24
CA VAL A 110 23.81 4.32 -11.56
C VAL A 110 25.27 3.88 -11.46
N ASP A 111 25.53 2.63 -11.09
CA ASP A 111 26.90 2.11 -10.98
C ASP A 111 27.59 2.02 -12.33
N TYR A 112 26.89 1.55 -13.37
CA TYR A 112 27.42 1.56 -14.73
C TYR A 112 27.78 2.97 -15.23
N ILE A 113 26.95 3.97 -14.92
CA ILE A 113 27.25 5.37 -15.25
C ILE A 113 28.51 5.85 -14.53
N LYS A 114 28.67 5.55 -13.23
CA LYS A 114 29.88 5.92 -12.48
C LYS A 114 31.14 5.30 -13.10
N ASP A 115 31.06 4.04 -13.51
CA ASP A 115 32.17 3.33 -14.14
C ASP A 115 32.53 3.93 -15.49
N LEU A 116 31.54 4.23 -16.34
CA LEU A 116 31.76 4.92 -17.61
C LEU A 116 32.37 6.32 -17.41
N GLN A 117 31.87 7.09 -16.43
CA GLN A 117 32.42 8.40 -16.10
C GLN A 117 33.88 8.31 -15.65
N ARG A 118 34.24 7.29 -14.85
CA ARG A 118 35.62 7.02 -14.44
C ARG A 118 36.50 6.69 -15.64
N GLN A 119 36.05 5.80 -16.53
CA GLN A 119 36.79 5.44 -17.74
C GLN A 119 37.06 6.69 -18.60
N VAL A 120 36.05 7.51 -18.87
CA VAL A 120 36.20 8.75 -19.64
C VAL A 120 37.16 9.73 -18.95
N LYS A 121 37.09 9.87 -17.62
CA LYS A 121 38.01 10.72 -16.85
C LYS A 121 39.45 10.23 -16.96
N ASN A 122 39.68 8.92 -16.83
CA ASN A 122 40.99 8.30 -16.92
C ASN A 122 41.56 8.40 -18.35
N SER A 123 40.77 8.11 -19.39
CA SER A 123 41.20 8.25 -20.79
C SER A 123 41.57 9.70 -21.14
N LYS A 124 40.85 10.69 -20.59
CA LYS A 124 41.19 12.11 -20.74
C LYS A 124 42.50 12.47 -20.04
N ALA A 125 42.76 11.91 -18.86
CA ALA A 125 44.03 12.10 -18.15
C ALA A 125 45.21 11.40 -18.86
N SER A 126 44.94 10.37 -19.66
CA SER A 126 45.95 9.74 -20.52
C SER A 126 46.19 10.51 -21.82
N SER A 127 45.20 11.26 -22.33
CA SER A 127 45.31 12.06 -23.56
C SER A 127 45.81 13.50 -23.32
N LEU A 128 45.61 14.07 -22.14
CA LEU A 128 46.29 15.28 -21.67
C LEU A 128 47.40 14.83 -20.71
N GLY A 129 48.66 14.82 -21.16
CA GLY A 129 49.82 14.54 -20.30
C GLY A 129 49.99 15.58 -19.20
N ILE A 130 49.24 15.44 -18.11
CA ILE A 130 49.42 16.21 -16.88
C ILE A 130 50.19 15.31 -15.92
N GLU A 131 51.47 15.65 -15.76
CA GLU A 131 52.34 15.31 -14.64
C GLU A 131 51.53 15.38 -13.33
N LYS A 132 51.35 14.23 -12.67
CA LYS A 132 50.82 14.21 -11.31
C LYS A 132 52.00 14.42 -10.38
N ASP A 133 52.29 15.68 -10.10
CA ASP A 133 53.08 16.00 -8.93
C ASP A 133 52.30 15.57 -7.70
N TYR A 134 52.88 14.57 -7.05
CA TYR A 134 52.57 14.12 -5.72
C TYR A 134 52.81 15.27 -4.76
N GLU A 135 51.74 15.84 -4.22
CA GLU A 135 51.80 16.54 -2.94
C GLU A 135 50.90 15.77 -1.96
N SER A 136 51.55 15.21 -0.94
CA SER A 136 50.97 14.43 0.16
C SER A 136 50.35 15.36 1.23
N PRO A 137 49.68 14.87 2.30
CA PRO A 137 48.37 15.37 2.72
C PRO A 137 48.44 16.24 3.99
N GLU A 138 47.76 17.40 3.99
CA GLU A 138 47.47 18.11 5.24
C GLU A 138 46.25 17.48 5.94
N VAL A 139 46.59 16.64 6.92
CA VAL A 139 45.74 16.31 8.06
C VAL A 139 45.55 17.55 8.93
N LEU A 140 44.33 18.08 9.01
CA LEU A 140 43.86 18.67 10.26
C LEU A 140 42.38 18.36 10.45
N ALA A 141 42.13 17.42 11.37
CA ALA A 141 40.84 17.23 11.98
C ALA A 141 40.42 18.54 12.65
N ASN A 142 39.28 19.09 12.24
CA ASN A 142 38.55 20.06 13.05
C ASN A 142 37.22 19.40 13.39
N GLU A 143 37.14 18.89 14.61
CA GLU A 143 35.91 18.42 15.23
C GLU A 143 34.90 19.59 15.30
N CYS A 144 33.65 19.33 14.92
CA CYS A 144 32.55 20.24 15.25
C CYS A 144 32.33 20.21 16.77
N PRO A 145 32.38 21.35 17.47
CA PRO A 145 31.81 21.42 18.80
C PRO A 145 30.31 21.17 18.67
N GLY A 146 29.80 20.14 19.36
CA GLY A 146 28.35 19.91 19.46
C GLY A 146 27.66 21.09 20.14
N PRO A 147 26.37 21.33 19.87
CA PRO A 147 25.62 22.32 20.62
C PRO A 147 25.44 21.81 22.05
N ASP A 148 25.94 22.58 23.02
CA ASP A 148 25.72 22.35 24.44
C ASP A 148 24.21 22.36 24.74
N GLU A 149 23.78 21.36 25.49
CA GLU A 149 22.43 21.22 26.04
C GLU A 149 22.23 22.26 27.16
N ASP A 150 21.47 23.32 26.89
CA ASP A 150 20.94 24.19 27.94
C ASP A 150 19.48 23.84 28.21
N ASP A 151 19.31 23.14 29.34
CA ASP A 151 18.08 22.70 29.99
C ASP A 151 17.51 23.85 30.84
N HIS A 152 16.31 24.36 30.53
CA HIS A 152 15.51 25.25 31.39
C HIS A 152 14.00 24.98 31.24
#